data_AF-A0A9X0BDJ0-F1
#
_entry.id   AF-A0A9X0BDJ0-F1
#
_cell.length_a   1.000
_cell.length_b   1.000
_cell.length_c   1.000
_cell.angle_alpha   90.00
_cell.angle_beta   90.00
_cell.angle_gamma   90.00
#
_symmetry.space_group_name_H-M   'P 1'
#
loop_
_entity.id
_entity.type
_entity.pdbx_description
1 polymer ?
#
loop_
_entity_poly.entity_id
_entity_poly.type
_entity_poly.pdbx_seq_one_letter_code
_entity_poly.pdbx_strand_id
1 'polypeptide(L)'
;MDSDRKSSSPAVDESYGGANDPDAQNRLEVVFYPDSSHRRKSSLVTMEKPRIRHHFDQHDKTTACYVHSLIAGEWASPLKHPGGTAEDEEAQDVIRTLNEEEPTVDTSALDDDHVVSMVDGDGGNMKPFPTVIQSRHLTKRQLSDMAWNVRKLSKKLGSIKLKLTVKNVFVVSKAYDESLVSLTRKVTRWLLSKDRDTLYNVYVEKRMETHPDFGTLQLIQENPSAKGRLNFWDPKLAQDQPHLFDFVVTLGGDGTVLYTSWLFQRIVPPVLSFALGSLGFLTNFDFADYQHILENAFRDGVVVSLRLRFECTIMRSKARLKDPHARGLTSRDLVEELIGEEGEDTLTHTPDRVYEILNDVVLDRGPNPTMSQIELFGDDEHFTTLLADGICIATPTGSTAYNLAAGGSLSHPENPVILVTAICAHTLSFRPIILPDTIVLRMGVPYDARTSSWASFDGRERVELHPGDYVTVSASRYPFANVLPQGRRGEDWVHSISKTLNWNSRQKQKSFK
;
A
#
# COMPACT_ATOMS: atom_id res chain seq x y z
N MET A 1 68.11 -20.77 38.47
CA MET A 1 68.02 -22.05 37.73
C MET A 1 67.11 -21.79 36.55
N ASP A 2 67.51 -20.84 35.71
CA ASP A 2 68.45 -21.01 34.58
C ASP A 2 67.69 -21.67 33.44
N SER A 3 67.65 -21.18 32.20
CA SER A 3 68.39 -20.17 31.42
C SER A 3 67.88 -20.46 29.98
N ASP A 4 67.77 -19.60 28.97
CA ASP A 4 68.47 -18.37 28.64
C ASP A 4 67.86 -17.83 27.31
N ARG A 5 67.78 -16.49 27.17
CA ARG A 5 68.15 -15.66 25.98
C ARG A 5 67.37 -15.79 24.65
N LYS A 6 67.04 -14.73 23.88
CA LYS A 6 67.53 -13.34 23.66
C LYS A 6 66.41 -12.57 22.91
N SER A 7 65.87 -11.42 23.33
CA SER A 7 66.33 -10.02 23.18
C SER A 7 66.63 -9.53 21.74
N SER A 8 65.86 -8.57 21.22
CA SER A 8 66.35 -7.22 20.87
C SER A 8 65.23 -6.30 20.34
N SER A 9 64.95 -5.25 21.09
CA SER A 9 64.50 -3.95 20.59
C SER A 9 65.74 -3.09 20.27
N PRO A 10 65.57 -1.97 19.55
CA PRO A 10 65.66 -0.71 20.29
C PRO A 10 64.62 0.34 19.84
N ALA A 11 64.38 1.29 20.74
CA ALA A 11 63.63 2.52 20.56
C ALA A 11 64.55 3.68 20.13
N VAL A 12 63.99 4.90 20.13
CA VAL A 12 64.60 6.26 20.05
C VAL A 12 64.65 6.80 18.59
N ASP A 13 64.19 8.00 18.21
CA ASP A 13 63.75 9.23 18.91
C ASP A 13 62.79 10.06 18.03
N GLU A 14 62.11 11.03 18.65
CA GLU A 14 61.33 12.10 18.04
C GLU A 14 62.16 13.05 17.16
N SER A 15 61.58 13.55 16.05
CA SER A 15 61.77 14.97 15.66
C SER A 15 60.70 15.45 14.66
N TYR A 16 60.30 16.69 14.90
CA TYR A 16 59.31 17.49 14.18
C TYR A 16 59.62 17.70 12.69
N GLY A 17 58.57 17.79 11.87
CA GLY A 17 58.62 18.33 10.52
C GLY A 17 57.24 18.42 9.90
N GLY A 18 56.56 19.56 10.09
CA GLY A 18 55.29 19.85 9.45
C GLY A 18 55.43 20.13 7.95
N ALA A 19 54.45 19.68 7.18
CA ALA A 19 54.09 20.27 5.90
C ALA A 19 52.60 19.95 5.62
N ASN A 20 51.86 21.01 5.36
CA ASN A 20 50.44 21.03 5.01
C ASN A 20 50.14 20.16 3.79
N ASP A 21 49.05 19.39 3.85
CA ASP A 21 48.24 19.14 2.66
C ASP A 21 46.74 19.12 3.06
N PRO A 22 45.97 20.18 2.73
CA PRO A 22 44.52 20.20 2.89
C PRO A 22 43.85 19.60 1.66
N ASP A 23 42.69 18.97 1.85
CA ASP A 23 41.77 18.51 0.79
C ASP A 23 42.11 17.19 0.04
N ALA A 24 42.16 16.09 0.79
CA ALA A 24 41.71 14.80 0.23
C ALA A 24 40.18 14.70 0.31
N GLN A 25 39.49 15.40 -0.59
CA GLN A 25 38.09 15.13 -0.90
C GLN A 25 37.95 13.68 -1.36
N ASN A 26 37.45 12.81 -0.46
CA ASN A 26 36.89 11.52 -0.83
C ASN A 26 35.64 11.77 -1.70
N ARG A 27 35.86 12.08 -2.98
CA ARG A 27 34.82 11.98 -4.01
C ARG A 27 34.55 10.49 -4.19
N LEU A 28 33.36 10.05 -3.76
CA LEU A 28 32.82 8.76 -4.14
C LEU A 28 32.77 8.69 -5.67
N GLU A 29 33.64 7.90 -6.26
CA GLU A 29 33.58 7.61 -7.70
C GLU A 29 32.49 6.55 -7.90
N VAL A 30 31.35 6.97 -8.46
CA VAL A 30 30.29 6.05 -8.88
C VAL A 30 30.70 5.50 -10.24
N VAL A 31 31.30 4.31 -10.23
CA VAL A 31 31.63 3.57 -11.47
C VAL A 31 30.35 2.92 -11.98
N PHE A 32 29.82 3.43 -13.09
CA PHE A 32 28.76 2.77 -13.83
C PHE A 32 29.39 1.73 -14.77
N TYR A 33 29.13 0.44 -14.53
CA TYR A 33 29.53 -0.62 -15.45
C TYR A 33 28.69 -0.51 -16.73
N PRO A 34 29.29 -0.39 -17.93
CA PRO A 34 28.56 -0.23 -19.20
C PRO A 34 27.70 -1.44 -19.61
N ASP A 35 27.86 -2.59 -18.96
CA ASP A 35 27.21 -3.86 -19.36
C ASP A 35 25.85 -4.13 -18.70
N SER A 36 25.25 -3.16 -17.99
CA SER A 36 23.92 -3.36 -17.40
C SER A 36 22.75 -2.92 -18.29
N SER A 37 22.93 -2.85 -19.62
CA SER A 37 21.83 -2.65 -20.58
C SER A 37 21.23 -3.98 -21.04
N HIS A 38 20.98 -4.91 -20.12
CA HIS A 38 20.25 -6.13 -20.41
C HIS A 38 18.77 -5.95 -20.05
N ARG A 39 17.94 -5.78 -21.09
CA ARG A 39 16.49 -5.84 -20.99
C ARG A 39 16.09 -7.31 -20.79
N ARG A 40 15.15 -7.59 -19.89
CA ARG A 40 14.75 -8.95 -19.47
C ARG A 40 13.23 -9.12 -19.46
N LYS A 41 12.79 -10.36 -19.70
CA LYS A 41 11.44 -10.80 -20.11
C LYS A 41 10.24 -10.34 -19.25
N SER A 42 10.45 -9.89 -18.01
CA SER A 42 9.35 -9.63 -17.06
C SER A 42 9.25 -8.20 -16.52
N SER A 43 9.98 -7.25 -17.10
CA SER A 43 10.06 -5.87 -16.58
C SER A 43 8.92 -4.92 -16.99
N LEU A 44 8.05 -5.29 -17.93
CA LEU A 44 6.88 -4.47 -18.30
C LEU A 44 5.83 -5.33 -19.02
N VAL A 45 4.61 -5.41 -18.47
CA VAL A 45 3.44 -5.83 -19.26
C VAL A 45 2.88 -4.59 -19.95
N THR A 46 3.53 -4.12 -21.01
CA THR A 46 2.91 -3.13 -21.90
C THR A 46 1.71 -3.78 -22.59
N MET A 47 0.49 -3.36 -22.23
CA MET A 47 -0.65 -3.62 -23.10
C MET A 47 -0.58 -2.66 -24.28
N GLU A 48 -0.35 -3.18 -25.48
CA GLU A 48 -0.67 -2.46 -26.71
C GLU A 48 -2.20 -2.30 -26.77
N LYS A 49 -2.65 -1.09 -26.42
CA LYS A 49 -4.04 -0.60 -26.42
C LYS A 49 -4.95 -1.17 -25.31
N PRO A 50 -5.06 -0.49 -24.15
CA PRO A 50 -6.12 -0.79 -23.20
C PRO A 50 -7.48 -0.49 -23.85
N ARG A 51 -8.44 -1.42 -23.72
CA ARG A 51 -9.85 -1.12 -24.01
C ARG A 51 -10.35 -0.20 -22.89
N ILE A 52 -10.38 1.09 -23.22
CA ILE A 52 -10.69 2.18 -22.30
C ILE A 52 -12.20 2.23 -22.08
N ARG A 53 -12.65 2.13 -20.82
CA ARG A 53 -13.99 2.59 -20.44
C ARG A 53 -13.82 3.97 -19.80
N HIS A 54 -14.32 4.98 -20.50
CA HIS A 54 -14.21 6.39 -20.15
C HIS A 54 -15.40 6.79 -19.27
N HIS A 55 -15.13 7.27 -18.06
CA HIS A 55 -16.01 8.21 -17.35
C HIS A 55 -15.22 8.90 -16.24
N PHE A 56 -14.99 10.20 -16.40
CA PHE A 56 -14.86 11.14 -15.29
C PHE A 56 -15.64 12.39 -15.66
N ASP A 57 -16.59 12.75 -14.80
CA ASP A 57 -17.43 13.93 -14.90
C ASP A 57 -16.70 15.12 -14.25
N GLN A 58 -16.94 16.34 -14.72
CA GLN A 58 -16.22 17.57 -14.33
C GLN A 58 -16.45 18.04 -12.86
N HIS A 59 -16.90 17.19 -11.96
CA HIS A 59 -17.18 17.51 -10.55
C HIS A 59 -16.00 17.32 -9.57
N ASP A 60 -14.81 16.94 -10.06
CA ASP A 60 -13.61 16.58 -9.27
C ASP A 60 -12.91 17.71 -8.49
N LYS A 61 -13.46 18.92 -8.43
CA LYS A 61 -12.90 20.02 -7.61
C LYS A 61 -13.45 20.08 -6.18
N THR A 62 -14.47 19.29 -5.85
CA THR A 62 -15.03 19.22 -4.51
C THR A 62 -15.18 17.77 -4.09
N THR A 63 -14.43 17.38 -3.06
CA THR A 63 -14.29 16.03 -2.47
C THR A 63 -13.54 15.01 -3.32
N ALA A 64 -12.21 15.13 -3.33
CA ALA A 64 -11.28 14.02 -3.52
C ALA A 64 -10.47 13.92 -2.22
N CYS A 65 -10.44 12.74 -1.58
CA CYS A 65 -9.74 12.46 -0.31
C CYS A 65 -8.45 13.29 -0.18
N TYR A 66 -8.45 14.28 0.72
CA TYR A 66 -7.37 15.26 0.87
C TYR A 66 -5.99 14.59 0.97
N VAL A 67 -5.90 13.48 1.71
CA VAL A 67 -4.66 12.71 1.89
C VAL A 67 -4.11 12.17 0.57
N HIS A 68 -4.97 11.66 -0.32
CA HIS A 68 -4.54 11.12 -1.61
C HIS A 68 -4.34 12.21 -2.66
N SER A 69 -5.05 13.33 -2.55
CA SER A 69 -4.76 14.53 -3.34
C SER A 69 -3.37 15.09 -3.04
N LEU A 70 -2.91 15.02 -1.78
CA LEU A 70 -1.52 15.36 -1.42
C LEU A 70 -0.50 14.41 -2.09
N ILE A 71 -0.79 13.11 -2.12
CA ILE A 71 0.04 12.12 -2.83
C ILE A 71 0.08 12.39 -4.34
N ALA A 72 -1.07 12.71 -4.93
CA ALA A 72 -1.20 12.98 -6.37
C ALA A 72 -0.55 14.32 -6.78
N GLY A 73 -0.64 15.35 -5.93
CA GLY A 73 0.02 16.64 -6.14
C GLY A 73 1.55 16.53 -6.18
N GLU A 74 2.13 15.62 -5.39
CA GLU A 74 3.57 15.29 -5.48
C GLU A 74 3.91 14.47 -6.75
N TRP A 75 2.94 13.81 -7.37
CA TRP A 75 3.11 12.97 -8.57
C TRP A 75 2.91 13.72 -9.90
N ALA A 76 2.29 14.90 -9.88
CA ALA A 76 1.87 15.62 -11.08
C ALA A 76 2.97 16.41 -11.82
N SER A 77 4.26 16.13 -11.58
CA SER A 77 5.35 16.72 -12.37
C SER A 77 6.14 15.68 -13.15
N PRO A 78 5.90 15.54 -14.47
CA PRO A 78 6.90 15.02 -15.39
C PRO A 78 8.01 16.05 -15.57
N LEU A 79 9.25 15.59 -15.46
CA LEU A 79 10.51 16.30 -15.68
C LEU A 79 10.44 17.40 -16.75
N LYS A 80 10.72 18.65 -16.36
CA LYS A 80 11.26 19.65 -17.28
C LYS A 80 12.74 19.31 -17.53
N HIS A 81 13.14 19.26 -18.79
CA HIS A 81 14.54 19.08 -19.20
C HIS A 81 15.47 20.12 -18.54
N PRO A 82 16.70 19.75 -18.17
CA PRO A 82 17.64 20.67 -17.53
C PRO A 82 18.34 21.53 -18.58
N GLY A 83 18.17 22.84 -18.46
CA GLY A 83 18.88 23.84 -19.26
C GLY A 83 18.54 25.23 -18.77
N GLY A 84 19.24 25.71 -17.73
CA GLY A 84 19.10 27.07 -17.20
C GLY A 84 19.62 27.18 -15.77
N THR A 85 20.60 28.07 -15.58
CA THR A 85 21.43 28.31 -14.39
C THR A 85 20.80 29.23 -13.34
N ALA A 86 21.44 29.25 -12.16
CA ALA A 86 21.31 30.15 -10.99
C ALA A 86 20.20 29.76 -9.99
N GLU A 87 20.53 29.25 -8.80
CA GLU A 87 21.05 29.92 -7.59
C GLU A 87 19.98 30.75 -6.86
N ASP A 88 19.77 30.36 -5.60
CA ASP A 88 19.05 31.02 -4.50
C ASP A 88 17.55 31.33 -4.66
N GLU A 89 16.71 30.49 -4.04
CA GLU A 89 15.55 30.92 -3.23
C GLU A 89 14.98 29.73 -2.44
N GLU A 90 15.63 29.41 -1.32
CA GLU A 90 15.03 28.58 -0.27
C GLU A 90 14.14 29.44 0.64
N ALA A 91 12.95 28.90 0.93
CA ALA A 91 12.09 29.26 2.05
C ALA A 91 11.39 30.63 2.01
N GLN A 92 10.39 30.78 1.12
CA GLN A 92 9.12 31.49 1.39
C GLN A 92 8.24 31.49 0.13
N ASP A 93 7.37 30.49 -0.06
CA ASP A 93 6.14 30.68 -0.85
C ASP A 93 5.19 29.47 -0.74
N VAL A 94 4.37 29.47 0.31
CA VAL A 94 3.14 28.64 0.39
C VAL A 94 1.92 29.50 0.77
N ILE A 95 2.06 30.83 0.77
CA ILE A 95 0.95 31.75 1.10
C ILE A 95 1.05 32.97 0.18
N ARG A 96 0.55 32.85 -1.05
CA ARG A 96 -0.03 33.93 -1.88
C ARG A 96 -0.11 33.49 -3.34
N THR A 97 -1.30 33.07 -3.78
CA THR A 97 -1.81 33.40 -5.13
C THR A 97 -3.26 32.95 -5.26
N LEU A 98 -4.15 33.76 -4.69
CA LEU A 98 -5.49 33.97 -5.21
C LEU A 98 -5.65 35.49 -5.29
N ASN A 99 -5.29 36.05 -6.43
CA ASN A 99 -5.97 37.19 -7.05
C ASN A 99 -5.28 37.55 -8.37
N GLU A 100 -6.14 37.76 -9.36
CA GLU A 100 -5.95 38.59 -10.56
C GLU A 100 -5.34 37.97 -11.84
N GLU A 101 -6.25 37.89 -12.81
CA GLU A 101 -6.17 38.25 -14.23
C GLU A 101 -5.39 37.37 -15.22
N GLU A 102 -6.16 36.78 -16.15
CA GLU A 102 -5.70 36.12 -17.37
C GLU A 102 -5.03 37.11 -18.33
N PRO A 103 -3.96 36.70 -19.03
CA PRO A 103 -3.65 37.25 -20.33
C PRO A 103 -3.89 36.23 -21.45
N THR A 104 -4.64 36.69 -22.44
CA THR A 104 -4.87 36.12 -23.77
C THR A 104 -3.55 35.92 -24.54
N VAL A 105 -3.40 34.81 -25.27
CA VAL A 105 -2.31 34.64 -26.25
C VAL A 105 -2.85 34.13 -27.59
N ASP A 106 -2.40 34.84 -28.62
CA ASP A 106 -2.71 34.76 -30.06
C ASP A 106 -2.35 33.43 -30.72
N THR A 107 -3.17 33.07 -31.71
CA THR A 107 -2.95 32.00 -32.68
C THR A 107 -2.30 32.56 -33.95
N SER A 108 -1.08 32.13 -34.29
CA SER A 108 -0.63 31.98 -35.70
C SER A 108 0.78 31.40 -35.81
N ALA A 109 0.90 30.25 -36.48
CA ALA A 109 1.91 29.95 -37.50
C ALA A 109 1.81 28.46 -37.88
N LEU A 110 1.54 28.23 -39.17
CA LEU A 110 1.39 26.95 -39.87
C LEU A 110 2.76 26.42 -40.32
N ASP A 111 2.82 25.10 -40.56
CA ASP A 111 3.24 24.44 -41.82
C ASP A 111 3.33 22.92 -41.54
N ASP A 112 2.30 22.14 -41.90
CA ASP A 112 2.11 21.35 -43.14
C ASP A 112 3.21 20.29 -43.39
N ASP A 113 2.88 18.99 -43.23
CA ASP A 113 2.66 18.12 -44.39
C ASP A 113 2.12 16.71 -44.04
N HIS A 114 1.31 16.18 -44.97
CA HIS A 114 0.85 14.80 -45.18
C HIS A 114 -0.50 14.33 -44.61
N VAL A 115 -1.50 14.59 -45.46
CA VAL A 115 -2.88 14.09 -45.53
C VAL A 115 -2.96 12.60 -45.90
N VAL A 116 -3.74 11.83 -45.13
CA VAL A 116 -4.69 10.85 -45.71
C VAL A 116 -6.01 10.96 -44.94
N SER A 117 -7.06 11.31 -45.68
CA SER A 117 -8.43 11.55 -45.21
C SER A 117 -9.27 10.28 -45.11
N MET A 118 -10.03 10.14 -44.02
CA MET A 118 -11.37 9.54 -43.98
C MET A 118 -12.21 10.37 -42.99
N VAL A 119 -13.23 11.02 -43.53
CA VAL A 119 -14.30 11.83 -42.91
C VAL A 119 -15.37 10.83 -42.39
N ASP A 120 -16.02 10.90 -41.22
CA ASP A 120 -16.75 11.91 -40.43
C ASP A 120 -16.61 11.52 -38.93
N GLY A 121 -16.58 12.39 -37.91
CA GLY A 121 -17.48 13.49 -37.60
C GLY A 121 -17.35 13.84 -36.10
N ASP A 122 -17.37 15.14 -35.80
CA ASP A 122 -17.52 15.81 -34.50
C ASP A 122 -16.46 15.51 -33.40
N GLY A 123 -15.44 16.37 -33.32
CA GLY A 123 -14.32 16.27 -32.37
C GLY A 123 -14.14 17.52 -31.52
N GLY A 124 -14.86 17.60 -30.39
CA GLY A 124 -14.62 18.58 -29.34
C GLY A 124 -13.24 18.38 -28.69
N ASN A 125 -12.50 19.48 -28.55
CA ASN A 125 -11.16 19.56 -28.01
C ASN A 125 -11.11 19.12 -26.52
N MET A 126 -10.89 17.83 -26.25
CA MET A 126 -10.64 17.31 -24.89
C MET A 126 -9.15 17.34 -24.58
N LYS A 127 -8.76 18.20 -23.64
CA LYS A 127 -7.44 18.17 -23.00
C LYS A 127 -7.17 16.79 -22.39
N PRO A 128 -5.95 16.23 -22.49
CA PRO A 128 -5.65 14.88 -22.01
C PRO A 128 -5.63 14.83 -20.47
N PHE A 129 -6.42 13.92 -19.90
CA PHE A 129 -6.45 13.60 -18.47
C PHE A 129 -5.56 12.38 -18.17
N PRO A 130 -4.83 12.34 -17.03
CA PRO A 130 -3.86 11.28 -16.75
C PRO A 130 -4.51 9.96 -16.29
N THR A 131 -4.18 8.87 -16.98
CA THR A 131 -4.55 7.49 -16.66
C THR A 131 -3.79 6.98 -15.42
N VAL A 132 -4.47 6.32 -14.48
CA VAL A 132 -3.84 5.72 -13.28
C VAL A 132 -2.95 4.53 -13.70
N ILE A 133 -1.63 4.73 -13.62
CA ILE A 133 -0.62 3.68 -13.84
C ILE A 133 -0.58 2.75 -12.61
N GLN A 134 -0.75 1.43 -12.83
CA GLN A 134 -0.59 0.38 -11.81
C GLN A 134 0.89 0.19 -11.45
N SER A 135 1.20 -0.20 -10.22
CA SER A 135 2.58 -0.31 -9.72
C SER A 135 3.40 -1.31 -10.52
N ARG A 136 2.77 -2.37 -11.03
CA ARG A 136 3.41 -3.34 -11.95
C ARG A 136 3.93 -2.76 -13.28
N HIS A 137 3.48 -1.56 -13.67
CA HIS A 137 3.94 -0.87 -14.88
C HIS A 137 5.06 0.14 -14.59
N LEU A 138 5.43 0.29 -13.32
CA LEU A 138 6.50 1.19 -12.89
C LEU A 138 7.85 0.47 -12.95
N THR A 139 8.86 1.18 -13.43
CA THR A 139 10.26 0.74 -13.31
C THR A 139 10.69 0.68 -11.85
N LYS A 140 11.74 -0.10 -11.53
CA LYS A 140 12.32 -0.16 -10.18
C LYS A 140 12.68 1.22 -9.60
N ARG A 141 13.17 2.14 -10.46
CA ARG A 141 13.41 3.54 -10.09
C ARG A 141 12.11 4.25 -9.71
N GLN A 142 11.08 4.16 -10.55
CA GLN A 142 9.77 4.77 -10.27
C GLN A 142 9.09 4.20 -9.02
N LEU A 143 9.22 2.89 -8.75
CA LEU A 143 8.75 2.27 -7.51
C LEU A 143 9.50 2.80 -6.29
N SER A 144 10.82 2.98 -6.41
CA SER A 144 11.65 3.53 -5.35
C SER A 144 11.30 4.99 -5.05
N ASP A 145 11.11 5.82 -6.10
CA ASP A 145 10.69 7.21 -5.99
C ASP A 145 9.30 7.32 -5.34
N MET A 146 8.36 6.47 -5.76
CA MET A 146 7.02 6.35 -5.18
C MET A 146 7.08 6.00 -3.69
N ALA A 147 7.81 4.94 -3.32
CA ALA A 147 7.96 4.52 -1.93
C ALA A 147 8.63 5.63 -1.09
N TRP A 148 9.60 6.35 -1.65
CA TRP A 148 10.22 7.49 -0.97
C TRP A 148 9.24 8.65 -0.74
N ASN A 149 8.45 9.03 -1.75
CA ASN A 149 7.43 10.08 -1.61
C ASN A 149 6.37 9.72 -0.56
N VAL A 150 5.85 8.49 -0.60
CA VAL A 150 4.89 8.01 0.41
C VAL A 150 5.48 8.07 1.81
N ARG A 151 6.75 7.70 1.99
CA ARG A 151 7.44 7.78 3.30
C ARG A 151 7.65 9.21 3.77
N LYS A 152 8.05 10.11 2.87
CA LYS A 152 8.23 11.54 3.16
C LYS A 152 6.90 12.16 3.59
N LEU A 153 5.83 11.86 2.88
CA LEU A 153 4.48 12.29 3.24
C LEU A 153 4.04 11.70 4.57
N SER A 154 4.26 10.40 4.81
CA SER A 154 3.90 9.72 6.08
C SER A 154 4.54 10.41 7.29
N LYS A 155 5.84 10.74 7.22
CA LYS A 155 6.54 11.49 8.27
C LYS A 155 5.93 12.89 8.50
N LYS A 156 5.57 13.58 7.42
CA LYS A 156 4.95 14.91 7.49
C LYS A 156 3.55 14.85 8.11
N LEU A 157 2.69 13.93 7.65
CA LEU A 157 1.32 13.76 8.16
C LEU A 157 1.29 13.27 9.60
N GLY A 158 2.22 12.41 10.00
CA GLY A 158 2.37 11.99 11.40
C GLY A 158 2.70 13.15 12.34
N SER A 159 3.31 14.23 11.81
CA SER A 159 3.71 15.40 12.58
C SER A 159 2.69 16.54 12.64
N ILE A 160 1.68 16.56 11.76
CA ILE A 160 0.73 17.66 11.57
C ILE A 160 -0.70 17.23 11.94
N LYS A 161 -1.52 18.17 12.45
CA LYS A 161 -2.97 17.97 12.57
C LYS A 161 -3.66 18.37 11.27
N LEU A 162 -4.34 17.43 10.64
CA LEU A 162 -5.13 17.62 9.43
C LEU A 162 -6.53 18.08 9.80
N LYS A 163 -6.87 19.33 9.49
CA LYS A 163 -8.23 19.84 9.60
C LYS A 163 -8.99 19.50 8.33
N LEU A 164 -9.88 18.52 8.43
CA LEU A 164 -10.67 18.01 7.31
C LEU A 164 -12.03 18.70 7.28
N THR A 165 -12.50 19.12 6.09
CA THR A 165 -13.88 19.56 5.88
C THR A 165 -14.76 18.36 5.61
N VAL A 166 -15.16 17.65 6.66
CA VAL A 166 -15.94 16.42 6.56
C VAL A 166 -17.40 16.75 6.22
N LYS A 167 -17.92 16.21 5.12
CA LYS A 167 -19.35 16.25 4.78
C LYS A 167 -19.92 14.85 4.65
N ASN A 168 -19.21 13.94 3.99
CA ASN A 168 -19.66 12.58 3.71
C ASN A 168 -18.92 11.59 4.63
N VAL A 169 -19.63 11.01 5.59
CA VAL A 169 -19.09 10.05 6.56
C VAL A 169 -19.54 8.64 6.17
N PHE A 170 -18.57 7.76 5.95
CA PHE A 170 -18.79 6.35 5.63
C PHE A 170 -18.65 5.49 6.90
N VAL A 171 -19.73 4.83 7.31
CA VAL A 171 -19.75 4.01 8.53
C VAL A 171 -19.69 2.53 8.16
N VAL A 172 -18.71 1.84 8.72
CA VAL A 172 -18.50 0.39 8.54
C VAL A 172 -18.64 -0.30 9.88
N SER A 173 -19.48 -1.32 9.96
CA SER A 173 -19.57 -2.20 11.13
C SER A 173 -19.35 -3.65 10.72
N LYS A 174 -19.00 -4.52 11.68
CA LYS A 174 -18.84 -5.95 11.41
C LYS A 174 -20.13 -6.52 10.81
N ALA A 175 -19.99 -7.24 9.69
CA ALA A 175 -21.10 -7.91 9.05
C ALA A 175 -21.70 -8.99 9.97
N TYR A 176 -23.02 -9.15 9.94
CA TYR A 176 -23.78 -10.21 10.66
C TYR A 176 -23.74 -10.17 12.19
N ASP A 177 -23.08 -9.19 12.80
CA ASP A 177 -23.10 -9.00 14.25
C ASP A 177 -24.28 -8.09 14.63
N GLU A 178 -25.38 -8.70 15.10
CA GLU A 178 -26.62 -7.99 15.47
C GLU A 178 -26.39 -6.97 16.59
N SER A 179 -25.46 -7.25 17.52
CA SER A 179 -25.14 -6.35 18.62
C SER A 179 -24.67 -4.98 18.12
N LEU A 180 -24.01 -4.96 16.95
CA LEU A 180 -23.44 -3.74 16.36
C LEU A 180 -24.46 -2.89 15.61
N VAL A 181 -25.62 -3.43 15.27
CA VAL A 181 -26.67 -2.65 14.61
C VAL A 181 -27.12 -1.52 15.53
N SER A 182 -27.29 -1.82 16.83
CA SER A 182 -27.64 -0.84 17.86
C SER A 182 -26.57 0.27 17.99
N LEU A 183 -25.29 -0.08 17.92
CA LEU A 183 -24.18 0.87 18.01
C LEU A 183 -24.05 1.71 16.73
N THR A 184 -24.22 1.09 15.57
CA THR A 184 -24.26 1.77 14.27
C THR A 184 -25.39 2.80 14.26
N ARG A 185 -26.57 2.45 14.79
CA ARG A 185 -27.69 3.39 14.98
C ARG A 185 -27.31 4.56 15.89
N LYS A 186 -26.66 4.31 17.03
CA LYS A 186 -26.23 5.37 17.96
C LYS A 186 -25.31 6.39 17.28
N VAL A 187 -24.26 5.90 16.59
CA VAL A 187 -23.33 6.76 15.84
C VAL A 187 -24.04 7.51 14.72
N THR A 188 -24.88 6.83 13.95
CA THR A 188 -25.64 7.45 12.85
C THR A 188 -26.58 8.54 13.35
N ARG A 189 -27.32 8.27 14.43
CA ARG A 189 -28.20 9.27 15.08
C ARG A 189 -27.41 10.49 15.54
N TRP A 190 -26.25 10.28 16.16
CA TRP A 190 -25.39 11.38 16.63
C TRP A 190 -24.88 12.23 15.47
N LEU A 191 -24.36 11.60 14.41
CA LEU A 191 -23.88 12.28 13.19
C LEU A 191 -25.00 13.06 12.49
N LEU A 192 -26.22 12.52 12.50
CA LEU A 192 -27.37 13.17 11.87
C LEU A 192 -27.98 14.28 12.74
N SER A 193 -27.61 14.43 14.01
CA SER A 193 -28.22 15.40 14.94
C SER A 193 -28.17 16.84 14.41
N LYS A 194 -29.17 17.64 14.78
CA LYS A 194 -29.23 19.08 14.47
C LYS A 194 -28.22 19.89 15.29
N ASP A 195 -27.74 19.34 16.41
CA ASP A 195 -26.78 19.99 17.31
C ASP A 195 -25.33 19.93 16.78
N ARG A 196 -25.15 19.62 15.49
CA ARG A 196 -23.84 19.56 14.84
C ARG A 196 -23.67 20.82 14.00
N ASP A 197 -22.48 21.40 14.06
CA ASP A 197 -22.15 22.61 13.29
C ASP A 197 -22.19 22.39 11.77
N THR A 198 -22.04 21.13 11.34
CA THR A 198 -22.08 20.73 9.94
C THR A 198 -23.15 19.66 9.72
N LEU A 199 -23.91 19.80 8.64
CA LEU A 199 -24.89 18.80 8.20
C LEU A 199 -24.18 17.67 7.46
N TYR A 200 -23.84 16.60 8.17
CA TYR A 200 -23.19 15.44 7.57
C TYR A 200 -24.18 14.58 6.77
N ASN A 201 -23.70 14.03 5.66
CA ASN A 201 -24.28 12.90 4.96
C ASN A 201 -23.65 11.62 5.52
N VAL A 202 -24.47 10.69 5.96
CA VAL A 202 -24.02 9.45 6.62
C VAL A 202 -24.37 8.27 5.73
N TYR A 203 -23.36 7.50 5.37
CA TYR A 203 -23.50 6.29 4.56
C TYR A 203 -23.34 5.07 5.47
N VAL A 204 -24.39 4.26 5.58
CA VAL A 204 -24.38 2.98 6.31
C VAL A 204 -24.61 1.81 5.35
N GLU A 205 -24.26 0.61 5.76
CA GLU A 205 -24.41 -0.57 4.90
C GLU A 205 -25.88 -0.80 4.48
N LYS A 206 -26.13 -1.18 3.23
CA LYS A 206 -27.48 -1.32 2.66
C LYS A 206 -28.43 -2.21 3.46
N ARG A 207 -27.91 -3.24 4.16
CA ARG A 207 -28.71 -4.07 5.06
C ARG A 207 -29.40 -3.30 6.19
N MET A 208 -28.86 -2.14 6.58
CA MET A 208 -29.43 -1.30 7.64
C MET A 208 -30.75 -0.65 7.22
N GLU A 209 -30.99 -0.49 5.91
CA GLU A 209 -32.17 0.18 5.38
C GLU A 209 -33.47 -0.47 5.89
N THR A 210 -33.51 -1.80 5.84
CA THR A 210 -34.67 -2.63 6.21
C THR A 210 -34.58 -3.22 7.62
N HIS A 211 -33.47 -3.02 8.34
CA HIS A 211 -33.25 -3.68 9.63
C HIS A 211 -34.08 -3.03 10.76
N PRO A 212 -34.87 -3.81 11.53
CA PRO A 212 -35.77 -3.28 12.55
C PRO A 212 -35.03 -2.51 13.66
N ASP A 213 -33.94 -3.08 14.19
CA ASP A 213 -33.18 -2.44 15.28
C ASP A 213 -32.48 -1.14 14.86
N PHE A 214 -32.06 -1.06 13.59
CA PHE A 214 -31.51 0.19 13.05
C PHE A 214 -32.62 1.24 12.92
N GLY A 215 -33.80 0.84 12.45
CA GLY A 215 -35.01 1.66 12.48
C GLY A 215 -34.89 2.93 11.64
N THR A 216 -34.54 2.79 10.35
CA THR A 216 -34.38 3.91 9.40
C THR A 216 -35.52 4.93 9.46
N LEU A 217 -36.77 4.45 9.43
CA LEU A 217 -37.96 5.32 9.49
C LEU A 217 -38.05 6.09 10.82
N GLN A 218 -37.67 5.46 11.93
CA GLN A 218 -37.68 6.09 13.25
C GLN A 218 -36.60 7.18 13.31
N LEU A 219 -35.39 6.94 12.79
CA LEU A 219 -34.33 7.95 12.72
C LEU A 219 -34.77 9.19 11.92
N ILE A 220 -35.48 8.99 10.81
CA ILE A 220 -36.00 10.07 9.98
C ILE A 220 -37.15 10.81 10.69
N GLN A 221 -38.00 10.11 11.44
CA GLN A 221 -39.06 10.73 12.23
C GLN A 221 -38.50 11.57 13.40
N GLU A 222 -37.51 11.04 14.12
CA GLU A 222 -36.81 11.73 15.21
C GLU A 222 -36.10 12.99 14.72
N ASN A 223 -35.53 12.94 13.52
CA ASN A 223 -34.90 14.09 12.89
C ASN A 223 -35.29 14.20 11.41
N PRO A 224 -36.33 15.00 11.06
CA PRO A 224 -36.77 15.16 9.69
C PRO A 224 -35.68 15.66 8.72
N SER A 225 -34.67 16.38 9.22
CA SER A 225 -33.53 16.83 8.40
C SER A 225 -32.60 15.69 7.97
N ALA A 226 -32.71 14.51 8.56
CA ALA A 226 -31.97 13.32 8.15
C ALA A 226 -32.44 12.79 6.78
N LYS A 227 -33.66 13.13 6.36
CA LYS A 227 -34.19 12.78 5.04
C LYS A 227 -33.30 13.40 3.96
N GLY A 228 -32.69 12.56 3.14
CA GLY A 228 -31.72 12.98 2.11
C GLY A 228 -30.26 13.03 2.57
N ARG A 229 -29.98 12.90 3.88
CA ARG A 229 -28.63 12.83 4.44
C ARG A 229 -28.24 11.43 4.91
N LEU A 230 -29.20 10.58 5.26
CA LEU A 230 -28.97 9.15 5.51
C LEU A 230 -28.99 8.40 4.17
N ASN A 231 -27.86 7.80 3.83
CA ASN A 231 -27.63 7.07 2.59
C ASN A 231 -27.15 5.65 2.88
N PHE A 232 -27.26 4.78 1.87
CA PHE A 232 -26.95 3.36 1.98
C PHE A 232 -25.87 2.98 0.97
N TRP A 233 -24.84 2.27 1.43
CA TRP A 233 -23.75 1.80 0.57
C TRP A 233 -23.78 0.28 0.38
N ASP A 234 -23.32 -0.14 -0.78
CA ASP A 234 -22.91 -1.52 -1.06
C ASP A 234 -21.42 -1.54 -1.46
N PRO A 235 -20.77 -2.72 -1.55
CA PRO A 235 -19.36 -2.79 -1.91
C PRO A 235 -19.04 -2.14 -3.26
N LYS A 236 -20.00 -2.12 -4.19
CA LYS A 236 -19.82 -1.54 -5.52
C LYS A 236 -19.71 -0.01 -5.44
N LEU A 237 -20.54 0.64 -4.62
CA LEU A 237 -20.45 2.09 -4.40
C LEU A 237 -19.07 2.52 -3.89
N ALA A 238 -18.51 1.79 -2.91
CA ALA A 238 -17.19 2.09 -2.37
C ALA A 238 -16.06 1.92 -3.40
N GLN A 239 -16.19 0.93 -4.30
CA GLN A 239 -15.22 0.66 -5.36
C GLN A 239 -15.31 1.67 -6.52
N ASP A 240 -16.53 2.01 -6.94
CA ASP A 240 -16.78 2.88 -8.09
C ASP A 240 -16.60 4.37 -7.74
N GLN A 241 -16.99 4.78 -6.53
CA GLN A 241 -16.98 6.18 -6.08
C GLN A 241 -16.25 6.39 -4.74
N PRO A 242 -14.96 5.99 -4.61
CA PRO A 242 -14.21 6.16 -3.37
C PRO A 242 -13.98 7.63 -2.99
N HIS A 243 -14.01 8.54 -3.96
CA HIS A 243 -13.84 9.99 -3.77
C HIS A 243 -15.04 10.65 -3.06
N LEU A 244 -16.20 10.00 -3.07
CA LEU A 244 -17.41 10.52 -2.43
C LEU A 244 -17.24 10.69 -0.91
N PHE A 245 -16.37 9.91 -0.27
CA PHE A 245 -16.26 9.84 1.17
C PHE A 245 -15.09 10.66 1.70
N ASP A 246 -15.36 11.53 2.67
CA ASP A 246 -14.34 12.38 3.28
C ASP A 246 -13.68 11.71 4.49
N PHE A 247 -14.43 10.84 5.17
CA PHE A 247 -14.02 10.24 6.43
C PHE A 247 -14.70 8.89 6.65
N VAL A 248 -13.97 7.91 7.17
CA VAL A 248 -14.51 6.57 7.49
C VAL A 248 -14.50 6.35 9.00
N VAL A 249 -15.60 5.83 9.53
CA VAL A 249 -15.73 5.39 10.92
C VAL A 249 -15.98 3.89 10.96
N THR A 250 -15.11 3.13 11.63
CA THR A 250 -15.28 1.68 11.75
C THR A 250 -15.68 1.27 13.17
N LEU A 251 -16.67 0.40 13.29
CA LEU A 251 -17.15 -0.17 14.55
C LEU A 251 -16.85 -1.67 14.57
N GLY A 252 -15.86 -2.10 15.36
CA GLY A 252 -15.52 -3.52 15.48
C GLY A 252 -14.09 -3.79 15.92
N GLY A 253 -13.51 -4.86 15.40
CA GLY A 253 -12.11 -5.23 15.62
C GLY A 253 -11.25 -5.01 14.37
N ASP A 254 -10.02 -5.53 14.40
CA ASP A 254 -9.07 -5.41 13.28
C ASP A 254 -9.64 -5.97 11.96
N GLY A 255 -10.47 -7.02 12.02
CA GLY A 255 -11.16 -7.56 10.83
C GLY A 255 -12.12 -6.56 10.15
N THR A 256 -12.70 -5.61 10.88
CA THR A 256 -13.52 -4.52 10.31
C THR A 256 -12.64 -3.48 9.60
N VAL A 257 -11.41 -3.26 10.10
CA VAL A 257 -10.43 -2.37 9.47
C VAL A 257 -9.91 -3.00 8.17
N LEU A 258 -9.59 -4.30 8.19
CA LEU A 258 -9.27 -5.06 6.96
C LEU A 258 -10.44 -5.04 5.98
N TYR A 259 -11.68 -5.06 6.47
CA TYR A 259 -12.84 -4.88 5.60
C TYR A 259 -12.88 -3.53 4.91
N THR A 260 -12.60 -2.49 5.67
CA THR A 260 -12.54 -1.14 5.13
C THR A 260 -11.45 -1.03 4.07
N SER A 261 -10.23 -1.54 4.35
CA SER A 261 -9.15 -1.59 3.35
C SER A 261 -9.58 -2.32 2.07
N TRP A 262 -10.28 -3.45 2.22
CA TRP A 262 -10.78 -4.24 1.09
C TRP A 262 -11.84 -3.50 0.26
N LEU A 263 -12.75 -2.76 0.88
CA LEU A 263 -13.76 -1.96 0.17
C LEU A 263 -13.10 -0.88 -0.70
N PHE A 264 -12.01 -0.28 -0.23
CA PHE A 264 -11.27 0.76 -0.91
C PHE A 264 -10.01 0.20 -1.61
N GLN A 265 -10.19 -0.41 -2.79
CA GLN A 265 -9.09 -0.92 -3.64
C GLN A 265 -8.26 0.17 -4.34
N ARG A 266 -8.41 1.44 -3.92
CA ARG A 266 -7.66 2.60 -4.42
C ARG A 266 -7.49 3.60 -3.27
N ILE A 267 -7.92 4.84 -3.48
CA ILE A 267 -7.96 5.93 -2.51
C ILE A 267 -8.74 5.50 -1.27
N VAL A 268 -8.10 5.56 -0.10
CA VAL A 268 -8.69 5.30 1.21
C VAL A 268 -8.88 6.62 1.96
N PRO A 269 -10.11 7.04 2.32
CA PRO A 269 -10.31 8.17 3.20
C PRO A 269 -9.71 7.93 4.60
N PRO A 270 -9.40 8.97 5.39
CA PRO A 270 -8.96 8.80 6.77
C PRO A 270 -9.93 7.91 7.56
N VAL A 271 -9.39 6.85 8.17
CA VAL A 271 -10.16 5.83 8.87
C VAL A 271 -9.96 5.96 10.38
N LEU A 272 -11.05 6.22 11.10
CA LEU A 272 -11.10 6.22 12.55
C LEU A 272 -11.77 4.93 13.04
N SER A 273 -11.03 4.15 13.84
CA SER A 273 -11.43 2.80 14.21
C SER A 273 -11.71 2.61 15.69
N PHE A 274 -12.98 2.40 16.02
CA PHE A 274 -13.47 2.11 17.36
C PHE A 274 -13.40 0.62 17.68
N ALA A 275 -12.74 0.29 18.78
CA ALA A 275 -12.79 -1.00 19.45
C ALA A 275 -14.07 -1.11 20.30
N LEU A 276 -14.71 -2.28 20.26
CA LEU A 276 -15.95 -2.58 20.98
C LEU A 276 -15.75 -3.54 22.17
N GLY A 277 -14.48 -3.73 22.56
CA GLY A 277 -14.04 -4.68 23.57
C GLY A 277 -12.55 -4.46 23.83
N SER A 278 -11.73 -5.50 23.69
CA SER A 278 -10.28 -5.33 23.69
C SER A 278 -9.81 -4.51 22.48
N LEU A 279 -9.06 -3.44 22.73
CA LEU A 279 -8.29 -2.71 21.71
C LEU A 279 -7.38 -3.71 20.94
N GLY A 280 -7.41 -3.64 19.62
CA GLY A 280 -6.57 -4.43 18.71
C GLY A 280 -5.31 -3.66 18.29
N PHE A 281 -4.66 -4.13 17.21
CA PHE A 281 -3.50 -3.44 16.65
C PHE A 281 -3.87 -2.30 15.69
N LEU A 282 -5.11 -2.33 15.17
CA LEU A 282 -5.63 -1.33 14.24
C LEU A 282 -6.78 -0.51 14.85
N THR A 283 -7.47 -1.04 15.85
CA THR A 283 -8.53 -0.33 16.56
C THR A 283 -7.97 0.43 17.75
N ASN A 284 -7.83 1.75 17.58
CA ASN A 284 -7.12 2.61 18.54
C ASN A 284 -8.03 3.40 19.48
N PHE A 285 -9.33 3.43 19.22
CA PHE A 285 -10.29 4.27 19.94
C PHE A 285 -11.27 3.42 20.74
N ASP A 286 -11.54 3.80 21.99
CA ASP A 286 -12.62 3.17 22.77
C ASP A 286 -13.96 3.75 22.33
N PHE A 287 -14.92 2.88 22.04
CA PHE A 287 -16.27 3.28 21.67
C PHE A 287 -17.04 3.96 22.81
N ALA A 288 -16.67 3.72 24.08
CA ALA A 288 -17.32 4.38 25.22
C ALA A 288 -17.35 5.92 25.09
N ASP A 289 -16.28 6.49 24.52
CA ASP A 289 -16.09 7.94 24.37
C ASP A 289 -16.29 8.44 22.93
N TYR A 290 -17.02 7.69 22.08
CA TYR A 290 -17.11 7.95 20.64
C TYR A 290 -17.55 9.38 20.30
N GLN A 291 -18.47 9.98 21.08
CA GLN A 291 -18.98 11.33 20.83
C GLN A 291 -17.88 12.37 20.97
N HIS A 292 -17.13 12.30 22.06
CA HIS A 292 -16.03 13.23 22.32
C HIS A 292 -14.91 13.05 21.29
N ILE A 293 -14.58 11.81 20.95
CA ILE A 293 -13.55 11.46 19.98
C ILE A 293 -13.91 12.02 18.59
N LEU A 294 -15.13 11.78 18.10
CA LEU A 294 -15.57 12.28 16.79
C LEU A 294 -15.68 13.81 16.78
N GLU A 295 -16.17 14.43 17.85
CA GLU A 295 -16.29 15.88 17.95
C GLU A 295 -14.92 16.56 17.86
N ASN A 296 -13.94 16.08 18.64
CA ASN A 296 -12.57 16.60 18.56
C ASN A 296 -11.94 16.33 17.20
N ALA A 297 -12.17 15.14 16.61
CA ALA A 297 -11.63 14.81 15.29
C ALA A 297 -12.14 15.76 14.20
N PHE A 298 -13.43 16.12 14.22
CA PHE A 298 -14.03 17.00 13.21
C PHE A 298 -13.75 18.49 13.48
N ARG A 299 -13.72 18.91 14.75
CA ARG A 299 -13.46 20.32 15.13
C ARG A 299 -11.97 20.68 15.06
N ASP A 300 -11.14 19.87 15.71
CA ASP A 300 -9.72 20.17 15.96
C ASP A 300 -8.80 19.52 14.93
N GLY A 301 -9.34 18.61 14.11
CA GLY A 301 -8.61 17.84 13.12
C GLY A 301 -8.01 16.55 13.67
N VAL A 302 -7.43 15.76 12.77
CA VAL A 302 -6.90 14.42 13.04
C VAL A 302 -5.42 14.32 12.70
N VAL A 303 -4.70 13.47 13.42
CA VAL A 303 -3.35 13.02 13.00
C VAL A 303 -3.52 11.70 12.28
N VAL A 304 -2.86 11.55 11.12
CA VAL A 304 -2.97 10.36 10.28
C VAL A 304 -1.61 9.67 10.17
N SER A 305 -1.61 8.36 10.37
CA SER A 305 -0.50 7.45 10.09
C SER A 305 -0.80 6.69 8.79
N LEU A 306 0.09 6.80 7.81
CA LEU A 306 0.00 6.04 6.57
C LEU A 306 0.61 4.65 6.79
N ARG A 307 -0.21 3.62 6.61
CA ARG A 307 0.23 2.22 6.67
C ARG A 307 0.47 1.69 5.27
N LEU A 308 1.59 0.99 5.09
CA LEU A 308 1.92 0.30 3.85
C LEU A 308 0.82 -0.69 3.48
N ARG A 309 0.43 -0.69 2.20
CA ARG A 309 -0.38 -1.72 1.55
C ARG A 309 0.45 -2.39 0.47
N PHE A 310 0.08 -3.61 0.09
CA PHE A 310 0.63 -4.23 -1.13
C PHE A 310 -0.37 -4.14 -2.27
N GLU A 311 0.16 -3.84 -3.47
CA GLU A 311 -0.49 -4.14 -4.73
C GLU A 311 -0.06 -5.55 -5.14
N CYS A 312 -1.02 -6.48 -5.18
CA CYS A 312 -0.82 -7.87 -5.57
C CYS A 312 -1.47 -8.13 -6.92
N THR A 313 -0.71 -8.59 -7.91
CA THR A 313 -1.22 -8.94 -9.24
C THR A 313 -1.09 -10.43 -9.49
N ILE A 314 -2.20 -11.08 -9.87
CA ILE A 314 -2.20 -12.48 -10.31
C ILE A 314 -1.80 -12.53 -11.77
N MET A 315 -0.78 -13.32 -12.07
CA MET A 315 -0.23 -13.51 -13.39
C MET A 315 -0.49 -14.95 -13.85
N ARG A 316 -1.22 -15.09 -14.95
CA ARG A 316 -1.62 -16.37 -15.52
C ARG A 316 -0.69 -16.77 -16.64
N SER A 317 -0.24 -18.02 -16.63
CA SER A 317 0.59 -18.56 -17.70
C SER A 317 -0.21 -18.64 -19.00
N LYS A 318 0.35 -18.11 -20.09
CA LYS A 318 -0.22 -18.31 -21.44
C LYS A 318 0.16 -19.69 -21.95
N ALA A 319 -0.77 -20.35 -22.62
CA ALA A 319 -0.42 -21.53 -23.42
C ALA A 319 0.52 -21.12 -24.56
N ARG A 320 1.66 -21.80 -24.73
CA ARG A 320 2.47 -21.65 -25.94
C ARG A 320 1.64 -22.12 -27.14
N LEU A 321 1.57 -21.29 -28.18
CA LEU A 321 1.15 -21.76 -29.50
C LEU A 321 2.16 -22.84 -29.91
N LYS A 322 1.67 -24.02 -30.33
CA LYS A 322 2.54 -25.10 -30.80
C LYS A 322 3.27 -24.60 -32.06
N ASP A 323 4.53 -24.20 -31.92
CA ASP A 323 5.38 -23.95 -33.07
C ASP A 323 5.83 -25.32 -33.62
N PRO A 324 5.39 -25.71 -34.84
CA PRO A 324 5.81 -26.97 -35.46
C PRO A 324 7.31 -27.02 -35.81
N HIS A 325 8.05 -25.90 -35.70
CA HIS A 325 9.48 -25.83 -35.96
C HIS A 325 10.36 -25.80 -34.71
N ALA A 326 9.79 -25.64 -33.51
CA ALA A 326 10.52 -25.71 -32.24
C ALA A 326 10.82 -27.16 -31.84
N ARG A 327 11.76 -27.80 -32.56
CA ARG A 327 12.31 -29.10 -32.16
C ARG A 327 13.26 -28.88 -30.97
N GLY A 328 12.76 -29.02 -29.73
CA GLY A 328 13.65 -29.29 -28.59
C GLY A 328 13.34 -28.65 -27.23
N LEU A 329 12.45 -27.66 -27.09
CA LEU A 329 12.10 -27.13 -25.74
C LEU A 329 10.87 -27.87 -25.19
N THR A 330 11.08 -29.01 -24.55
CA THR A 330 10.00 -29.89 -24.08
C THR A 330 9.47 -29.57 -22.67
N SER A 331 10.20 -28.80 -21.85
CA SER A 331 9.74 -28.39 -20.52
C SER A 331 9.79 -26.87 -20.38
N ARG A 332 8.70 -26.27 -19.90
CA ARG A 332 8.70 -24.87 -19.49
C ARG A 332 9.30 -24.78 -18.10
N ASP A 333 10.10 -23.76 -17.86
CA ASP A 333 10.67 -23.45 -16.56
C ASP A 333 10.29 -22.02 -16.18
N LEU A 334 9.76 -21.85 -14.97
CA LEU A 334 9.30 -20.55 -14.50
C LEU A 334 10.49 -19.62 -14.22
N VAL A 335 11.62 -20.16 -13.77
CA VAL A 335 12.85 -19.39 -13.54
C VAL A 335 13.36 -18.79 -14.86
N GLU A 336 13.46 -19.60 -15.92
CA GLU A 336 13.83 -19.13 -17.26
C GLU A 336 12.84 -18.11 -17.85
N GLU A 337 11.54 -18.25 -17.56
CA GLU A 337 10.50 -17.34 -18.04
C GLU A 337 10.52 -15.98 -17.33
N LEU A 338 10.90 -15.94 -16.04
CA LEU A 338 10.90 -14.71 -15.25
C LEU A 338 12.24 -13.99 -15.23
N ILE A 339 13.37 -14.72 -15.25
CA ILE A 339 14.73 -14.19 -15.07
C ILE A 339 15.63 -14.41 -16.30
N GLY A 340 15.32 -15.40 -17.15
CA GLY A 340 16.18 -15.78 -18.27
C GLY A 340 16.39 -14.69 -19.33
N GLU A 341 17.45 -14.85 -20.12
CA GLU A 341 17.82 -13.93 -21.21
C GLU A 341 16.77 -13.90 -22.34
N GLU A 342 16.57 -12.71 -22.93
CA GLU A 342 15.51 -12.44 -23.92
C GLU A 342 15.62 -13.33 -25.17
N GLY A 343 14.51 -14.02 -25.49
CA GLY A 343 14.16 -14.42 -26.84
C GLY A 343 12.91 -13.61 -27.21
N GLU A 344 12.87 -13.09 -28.44
CA GLU A 344 11.93 -12.08 -28.96
C GLU A 344 10.50 -12.10 -28.36
N ASP A 345 10.06 -10.93 -27.87
CA ASP A 345 8.70 -10.35 -27.77
C ASP A 345 7.49 -11.21 -27.31
N THR A 346 7.72 -12.38 -26.74
CA THR A 346 6.62 -13.24 -26.26
C THR A 346 6.36 -13.04 -24.77
N LEU A 347 5.39 -12.18 -24.44
CA LEU A 347 4.82 -12.09 -23.09
C LEU A 347 4.29 -13.46 -22.66
N THR A 348 4.98 -14.16 -21.76
CA THR A 348 4.64 -15.52 -21.31
C THR A 348 3.42 -15.59 -20.40
N HIS A 349 3.01 -14.47 -19.82
CA HIS A 349 1.91 -14.38 -18.85
C HIS A 349 0.95 -13.23 -19.15
N THR A 350 -0.27 -13.30 -18.61
CA THR A 350 -1.26 -12.21 -18.60
C THR A 350 -1.71 -11.88 -17.20
N PRO A 351 -1.93 -10.59 -16.88
CA PRO A 351 -2.58 -10.21 -15.63
C PRO A 351 -4.05 -10.68 -15.63
N ASP A 352 -4.51 -11.21 -14.51
CA ASP A 352 -5.91 -11.61 -14.29
C ASP A 352 -6.61 -10.62 -13.36
N ARG A 353 -6.18 -10.57 -12.09
CA ARG A 353 -6.75 -9.70 -11.06
C ARG A 353 -5.68 -8.95 -10.29
N VAL A 354 -6.06 -7.79 -9.75
CA VAL A 354 -5.21 -6.96 -8.89
C VAL A 354 -5.96 -6.70 -7.59
N TYR A 355 -5.26 -6.87 -6.46
CA TYR A 355 -5.77 -6.66 -5.13
C TYR A 355 -4.85 -5.74 -4.35
N GLU A 356 -5.45 -4.81 -3.63
CA GLU A 356 -4.77 -3.96 -2.66
C GLU A 356 -5.04 -4.50 -1.26
N ILE A 357 -3.99 -4.90 -0.54
CA ILE A 357 -4.10 -5.56 0.78
C ILE A 357 -3.32 -4.82 1.86
N LEU A 358 -3.74 -4.94 3.11
CA LEU A 358 -3.13 -4.24 4.26
C LEU A 358 -2.18 -5.11 5.07
N ASN A 359 -2.49 -6.39 5.25
CA ASN A 359 -1.70 -7.28 6.10
C ASN A 359 -0.78 -8.15 5.28
N ASP A 360 -1.32 -9.13 4.58
CA ASP A 360 -0.52 -10.20 3.99
C ASP A 360 -1.19 -10.87 2.79
N VAL A 361 -0.32 -11.41 1.93
CA VAL A 361 -0.67 -12.37 0.89
C VAL A 361 -0.03 -13.70 1.23
N VAL A 362 -0.84 -14.74 1.21
CA VAL A 362 -0.43 -16.10 1.56
C VAL A 362 -0.61 -16.98 0.35
N LEU A 363 0.44 -17.70 -0.04
CA LEU A 363 0.35 -18.77 -1.02
C LEU A 363 0.49 -20.10 -0.27
N ASP A 364 -0.56 -20.92 -0.27
CA ASP A 364 -0.61 -22.18 0.49
C ASP A 364 -1.07 -23.37 -0.37
N ARG A 365 -0.85 -24.59 0.11
CA ARG A 365 -1.18 -25.85 -0.61
C ARG A 365 -2.67 -26.09 -0.86
N GLY A 366 -3.55 -25.34 -0.23
CA GLY A 366 -5.00 -25.50 -0.31
C GLY A 366 -5.49 -26.83 0.25
N PRO A 367 -6.51 -27.46 -0.38
CA PRO A 367 -7.05 -28.71 0.10
C PRO A 367 -6.12 -29.90 -0.13
N ASN A 368 -5.01 -29.72 -0.88
CA ASN A 368 -4.10 -30.79 -1.25
C ASN A 368 -3.40 -31.36 -0.01
N PRO A 369 -3.33 -32.70 0.15
CA PRO A 369 -2.68 -33.33 1.31
C PRO A 369 -1.15 -33.28 1.25
N THR A 370 -0.58 -33.01 0.07
CA THR A 370 0.86 -32.87 -0.13
C THR A 370 1.32 -31.42 0.05
N MET A 371 2.58 -31.24 0.43
CA MET A 371 3.19 -29.91 0.51
C MET A 371 3.17 -29.19 -0.85
N SER A 372 3.06 -27.88 -0.81
CA SER A 372 3.21 -27.01 -1.97
C SER A 372 4.67 -26.86 -2.36
N GLN A 373 4.92 -26.71 -3.66
CA GLN A 373 6.20 -26.29 -4.21
C GLN A 373 6.04 -24.87 -4.74
N ILE A 374 6.82 -23.94 -4.18
CA ILE A 374 6.66 -22.51 -4.44
C ILE A 374 8.03 -21.90 -4.74
N GLU A 375 8.17 -21.21 -5.86
CA GLU A 375 9.38 -20.44 -6.17
C GLU A 375 9.19 -18.98 -5.74
N LEU A 376 10.16 -18.48 -4.99
CA LEU A 376 10.22 -17.09 -4.56
C LEU A 376 11.29 -16.36 -5.36
N PHE A 377 10.90 -15.23 -5.94
CA PHE A 377 11.76 -14.32 -6.68
C PHE A 377 11.72 -12.95 -6.04
N GLY A 378 12.86 -12.26 -6.03
CA GLY A 378 12.98 -10.86 -5.63
C GLY A 378 13.67 -10.07 -6.73
N ASP A 379 12.99 -9.05 -7.24
CA ASP A 379 13.40 -8.32 -8.45
C ASP A 379 13.77 -9.29 -9.59
N ASP A 380 15.04 -9.36 -9.97
CA ASP A 380 15.54 -10.19 -11.07
C ASP A 380 16.33 -11.42 -10.56
N GLU A 381 16.14 -11.81 -9.30
CA GLU A 381 16.84 -12.91 -8.65
C GLU A 381 15.87 -13.98 -8.15
N HIS A 382 16.23 -15.25 -8.37
CA HIS A 382 15.55 -16.38 -7.77
C HIS A 382 16.12 -16.59 -6.38
N PHE A 383 15.29 -16.38 -5.35
CA PHE A 383 15.73 -16.50 -3.97
C PHE A 383 15.82 -17.96 -3.57
N THR A 384 14.71 -18.69 -3.71
CA THR A 384 14.65 -20.09 -3.30
C THR A 384 13.37 -20.76 -3.78
N THR A 385 13.41 -22.10 -3.87
CA THR A 385 12.25 -22.96 -4.05
C THR A 385 11.88 -23.59 -2.71
N LEU A 386 10.67 -23.33 -2.25
CA LEU A 386 10.12 -23.78 -0.98
C LEU A 386 9.28 -25.03 -1.17
N LEU A 387 9.57 -26.05 -0.36
CA LEU A 387 8.65 -27.15 -0.08
C LEU A 387 8.06 -26.93 1.32
N ALA A 388 6.80 -26.51 1.36
CA ALA A 388 6.16 -26.04 2.58
C ALA A 388 4.63 -26.19 2.52
N ASP A 389 3.94 -26.00 3.64
CA ASP A 389 2.49 -25.78 3.61
C ASP A 389 2.14 -24.48 2.87
N GLY A 390 3.05 -23.50 2.89
CA GLY A 390 2.93 -22.27 2.12
C GLY A 390 4.02 -21.23 2.44
N ILE A 391 3.81 -20.02 1.96
CA ILE A 391 4.61 -18.82 2.23
C ILE A 391 3.68 -17.63 2.47
N CYS A 392 4.07 -16.77 3.42
CA CYS A 392 3.38 -15.54 3.77
C CYS A 392 4.31 -14.35 3.47
N ILE A 393 3.82 -13.39 2.68
CA ILE A 393 4.45 -12.09 2.48
C ILE A 393 3.57 -11.05 3.19
N ALA A 394 4.13 -10.38 4.19
CA ALA A 394 3.40 -9.46 5.07
C ALA A 394 3.98 -8.05 5.08
N THR A 395 3.10 -7.07 5.21
CA THR A 395 3.46 -5.68 5.53
C THR A 395 3.88 -5.59 6.99
N PRO A 396 4.49 -4.46 7.43
CA PRO A 396 4.75 -4.22 8.84
C PRO A 396 3.47 -4.24 9.69
N THR A 397 2.33 -3.82 9.13
CA THR A 397 1.03 -3.91 9.80
C THR A 397 0.56 -5.36 9.92
N GLY A 398 0.76 -6.17 8.88
CA GLY A 398 0.49 -7.61 8.90
C GLY A 398 1.44 -8.43 9.77
N SER A 399 2.54 -7.84 10.27
CA SER A 399 3.53 -8.55 11.08
C SER A 399 2.95 -9.16 12.37
N THR A 400 1.87 -8.56 12.91
CA THR A 400 1.12 -9.03 14.09
C THR A 400 -0.04 -9.98 13.77
N ALA A 401 -0.30 -10.26 12.49
CA ALA A 401 -1.40 -11.09 12.02
C ALA A 401 -0.93 -12.53 11.74
N TYR A 402 -1.21 -13.07 10.55
CA TYR A 402 -0.88 -14.46 10.23
C TYR A 402 0.64 -14.69 10.18
N ASN A 403 1.41 -13.68 9.77
CA ASN A 403 2.88 -13.71 9.85
C ASN A 403 3.41 -14.07 11.24
N LEU A 404 2.85 -13.49 12.32
CA LEU A 404 3.27 -13.79 13.69
C LEU A 404 3.00 -15.26 14.03
N ALA A 405 1.82 -15.75 13.67
CA ALA A 405 1.43 -17.14 13.91
C ALA A 405 2.31 -18.15 13.14
N ALA A 406 2.78 -17.77 11.94
CA ALA A 406 3.72 -18.56 11.15
C ALA A 406 5.17 -18.51 11.67
N GLY A 407 5.45 -17.76 12.75
CA GLY A 407 6.79 -17.63 13.33
C GLY A 407 7.62 -16.48 12.75
N GLY A 408 7.00 -15.56 12.02
CA GLY A 408 7.61 -14.33 11.54
C GLY A 408 7.86 -13.31 12.64
N SER A 409 8.71 -12.32 12.36
CA SER A 409 9.06 -11.27 13.32
C SER A 409 7.99 -10.18 13.40
N LEU A 410 7.89 -9.53 14.57
CA LEU A 410 7.12 -8.29 14.74
C LEU A 410 7.87 -7.11 14.13
N SER A 411 7.16 -6.21 13.46
CA SER A 411 7.72 -4.99 12.87
C SER A 411 6.89 -3.77 13.25
N HIS A 412 7.56 -2.65 13.50
CA HIS A 412 6.88 -1.38 13.73
C HIS A 412 6.19 -0.91 12.44
N PRO A 413 4.95 -0.37 12.48
CA PRO A 413 4.19 -0.02 11.27
C PRO A 413 4.85 1.01 10.36
N GLU A 414 5.77 1.81 10.89
CA GLU A 414 6.53 2.83 10.15
C GLU A 414 7.82 2.29 9.50
N ASN A 415 8.19 1.03 9.76
CA ASN A 415 9.36 0.44 9.15
C ASN A 415 9.10 0.18 7.66
N PRO A 416 9.97 0.67 6.75
CA PRO A 416 9.80 0.49 5.30
C PRO A 416 10.29 -0.88 4.85
N VAL A 417 9.60 -1.94 5.29
CA VAL A 417 10.04 -3.33 5.08
C VAL A 417 8.90 -4.26 4.65
N ILE A 418 9.28 -5.34 3.98
CA ILE A 418 8.43 -6.50 3.67
C ILE A 418 8.94 -7.68 4.50
N LEU A 419 8.03 -8.44 5.09
CA LEU A 419 8.35 -9.65 5.83
C LEU A 419 7.99 -10.89 4.99
N VAL A 420 8.89 -11.86 4.93
CA VAL A 420 8.67 -13.14 4.24
C VAL A 420 8.85 -14.28 5.22
N THR A 421 7.81 -15.09 5.39
CA THR A 421 7.77 -16.18 6.37
C THR A 421 7.21 -17.43 5.72
N ALA A 422 7.95 -18.54 5.75
CA ALA A 422 7.43 -19.83 5.28
C ALA A 422 6.56 -20.50 6.34
N ILE A 423 5.53 -21.22 5.90
CA ILE A 423 4.57 -21.90 6.75
C ILE A 423 4.93 -23.39 6.75
N CYS A 424 5.36 -23.91 7.91
CA CYS A 424 5.75 -25.31 8.08
C CYS A 424 6.72 -25.81 6.98
N ALA A 425 7.78 -25.05 6.72
CA ALA A 425 8.76 -25.41 5.69
C ALA A 425 9.47 -26.73 6.02
N HIS A 426 9.57 -27.61 5.02
CA HIS A 426 10.30 -28.88 5.15
C HIS A 426 11.81 -28.71 5.02
N THR A 427 12.27 -27.52 4.62
CA THR A 427 13.69 -27.16 4.64
C THR A 427 14.09 -26.69 6.05
N LEU A 428 15.15 -27.30 6.60
CA LEU A 428 15.65 -26.98 7.94
C LEU A 428 16.33 -25.59 8.03
N SER A 429 16.65 -24.98 6.89
CA SER A 429 17.43 -23.74 6.83
C SER A 429 16.62 -22.48 6.57
N PHE A 430 15.35 -22.57 6.16
CA PHE A 430 14.57 -21.37 5.88
C PHE A 430 14.24 -20.62 7.18
N ARG A 431 14.59 -19.34 7.21
CA ARG A 431 14.31 -18.42 8.31
C ARG A 431 13.47 -17.26 7.78
N PRO A 432 12.63 -16.62 8.64
CA PRO A 432 11.94 -15.39 8.24
C PRO A 432 12.92 -14.34 7.71
N ILE A 433 12.56 -13.71 6.60
CA ILE A 433 13.39 -12.72 5.90
C ILE A 433 12.71 -11.36 6.00
N ILE A 434 13.51 -10.31 6.23
CA ILE A 434 13.06 -8.91 6.19
C ILE A 434 13.75 -8.24 5.01
N LEU A 435 12.96 -7.66 4.11
CA LEU A 435 13.39 -7.07 2.85
C LEU A 435 12.95 -5.60 2.77
N PRO A 436 13.60 -4.75 1.95
CA PRO A 436 13.15 -3.38 1.75
C PRO A 436 11.77 -3.32 1.06
N ASP A 437 10.97 -2.30 1.35
CA ASP A 437 9.65 -2.06 0.72
C ASP A 437 9.70 -1.72 -0.77
N THR A 438 10.89 -1.47 -1.32
CA THR A 438 11.12 -1.19 -2.74
C THR A 438 11.33 -2.43 -3.61
N ILE A 439 11.49 -3.61 -3.00
CA ILE A 439 11.66 -4.86 -3.76
C ILE A 439 10.32 -5.32 -4.35
N VAL A 440 10.35 -5.88 -5.56
CA VAL A 440 9.20 -6.57 -6.15
C VAL A 440 9.37 -8.07 -5.92
N LEU A 441 8.44 -8.67 -5.17
CA LEU A 441 8.46 -10.11 -4.95
C LEU A 441 7.53 -10.82 -5.94
N ARG A 442 7.92 -12.02 -6.36
CA ARG A 442 7.04 -12.92 -7.11
C ARG A 442 7.03 -14.28 -6.45
N MET A 443 5.83 -14.82 -6.20
CA MET A 443 5.63 -16.18 -5.68
C MET A 443 4.94 -17.01 -6.77
N GLY A 444 5.65 -18.00 -7.30
CA GLY A 444 5.20 -18.81 -8.42
C GLY A 444 4.98 -20.27 -8.06
N VAL A 445 4.05 -20.91 -8.77
CA VAL A 445 3.90 -22.36 -8.76
C VAL A 445 4.71 -22.92 -9.93
N PRO A 446 5.78 -23.71 -9.71
CA PRO A 446 6.60 -24.24 -10.80
C PRO A 446 5.80 -25.12 -11.77
N TYR A 447 6.24 -25.23 -13.03
CA TYR A 447 5.56 -26.06 -14.04
C TYR A 447 5.58 -27.56 -13.72
N ASP A 448 6.60 -28.02 -13.00
CA ASP A 448 6.75 -29.41 -12.56
C ASP A 448 6.08 -29.69 -11.20
N ALA A 449 5.44 -28.68 -10.59
CA ALA A 449 4.71 -28.84 -9.35
C ALA A 449 3.58 -29.88 -9.50
N ARG A 450 3.50 -30.79 -8.54
CA ARG A 450 2.51 -31.89 -8.55
C ARG A 450 1.07 -31.42 -8.35
N THR A 451 0.89 -30.28 -7.71
CA THR A 451 -0.42 -29.76 -7.31
C THR A 451 -0.47 -28.25 -7.50
N SER A 452 -1.67 -27.71 -7.70
CA SER A 452 -1.94 -26.27 -7.61
C SER A 452 -1.68 -25.74 -6.19
N SER A 453 -1.54 -24.42 -6.09
CA SER A 453 -1.49 -23.69 -4.82
C SER A 453 -2.60 -22.64 -4.79
N TRP A 454 -2.84 -22.02 -3.65
CA TRP A 454 -3.92 -21.06 -3.45
C TRP A 454 -3.38 -19.77 -2.86
N ALA A 455 -3.59 -18.66 -3.58
CA ALA A 455 -3.29 -17.32 -3.09
C ALA A 455 -4.48 -16.79 -2.27
N SER A 456 -4.20 -16.29 -1.08
CA SER A 456 -5.15 -15.64 -0.18
C SER A 456 -4.72 -14.20 0.08
N PHE A 457 -5.65 -13.26 -0.04
CA PHE A 457 -5.41 -11.81 0.09
C PHE A 457 -6.12 -11.29 1.35
N ASP A 458 -5.38 -10.82 2.35
CA ASP A 458 -5.89 -10.40 3.67
C ASP A 458 -6.83 -11.44 4.34
N GLY A 459 -6.64 -12.73 4.03
CA GLY A 459 -7.47 -13.84 4.53
C GLY A 459 -8.90 -13.88 4.00
N ARG A 460 -9.19 -13.29 2.83
CA ARG A 460 -10.57 -13.09 2.35
C ARG A 460 -10.84 -13.63 0.97
N GLU A 461 -10.20 -13.06 -0.03
CA GLU A 461 -10.34 -13.54 -1.39
C GLU A 461 -9.30 -14.62 -1.61
N ARG A 462 -9.72 -15.72 -2.23
CA ARG A 462 -8.87 -16.87 -2.47
C ARG A 462 -8.91 -17.26 -3.93
N VAL A 463 -7.74 -17.41 -4.53
CA VAL A 463 -7.60 -17.71 -5.95
C VAL A 463 -6.63 -18.87 -6.13
N GLU A 464 -7.07 -19.90 -6.84
CA GLU A 464 -6.21 -21.02 -7.21
C GLU A 464 -5.18 -20.58 -8.26
N LEU A 465 -3.93 -20.97 -8.05
CA LEU A 465 -2.80 -20.81 -8.97
C LEU A 465 -2.41 -22.18 -9.52
N HIS A 466 -2.43 -22.31 -10.83
CA HIS A 466 -2.00 -23.53 -11.53
C HIS A 466 -0.49 -23.51 -11.74
N PRO A 467 0.14 -24.66 -12.01
CA PRO A 467 1.53 -24.70 -12.46
C PRO A 467 1.82 -23.70 -13.58
N GLY A 468 2.82 -22.84 -13.37
CA GLY A 468 3.18 -21.70 -14.20
C GLY A 468 2.58 -20.37 -13.76
N ASP A 469 1.50 -20.34 -12.99
CA ASP A 469 0.94 -19.07 -12.49
C ASP A 469 1.79 -18.51 -11.34
N TYR A 470 1.78 -17.19 -11.17
CA TYR A 470 2.45 -16.52 -10.06
C TYR A 470 1.71 -15.28 -9.57
N VAL A 471 2.06 -14.81 -8.38
CA VAL A 471 1.59 -13.53 -7.82
C VAL A 471 2.77 -12.58 -7.70
N THR A 472 2.63 -11.40 -8.31
CA THR A 472 3.55 -10.27 -8.10
C THR A 472 3.08 -9.45 -6.90
N VAL A 473 3.98 -9.09 -6.01
CA VAL A 473 3.73 -8.29 -4.80
C VAL A 473 4.67 -7.09 -4.79
N SER A 474 4.12 -5.90 -4.63
CA SER A 474 4.88 -4.65 -4.54
C SER A 474 4.22 -3.67 -3.57
N ALA A 475 4.98 -2.70 -3.06
CA ALA A 475 4.40 -1.61 -2.29
C ALA A 475 3.33 -0.86 -3.10
N SER A 476 2.17 -0.65 -2.50
CA SER A 476 1.08 0.09 -3.10
C SER A 476 1.31 1.59 -3.05
N ARG A 477 0.89 2.28 -4.11
CA ARG A 477 0.77 3.75 -4.14
C ARG A 477 -0.36 4.30 -3.27
N TYR A 478 -1.26 3.45 -2.79
CA TYR A 478 -2.44 3.81 -2.01
C TYR A 478 -2.29 3.33 -0.56
N PRO A 479 -1.54 4.03 0.29
CA PRO A 479 -1.39 3.63 1.69
C PRO A 479 -2.73 3.76 2.44
N PHE A 480 -2.87 2.96 3.50
CA PHE A 480 -4.05 3.03 4.36
C PHE A 480 -3.89 4.17 5.38
N ALA A 481 -4.79 5.15 5.31
CA ALA A 481 -4.77 6.34 6.16
C ALA A 481 -5.44 6.08 7.53
N ASN A 482 -4.67 5.63 8.53
CA ASN A 482 -5.18 5.35 9.86
C ASN A 482 -5.16 6.61 10.75
N VAL A 483 -6.29 6.96 11.36
CA VAL A 483 -6.37 8.06 12.32
C VAL A 483 -5.77 7.63 13.67
N LEU A 484 -4.94 8.49 14.25
CA LEU A 484 -4.29 8.25 15.53
C LEU A 484 -4.99 9.00 16.69
N PRO A 485 -5.03 8.43 17.90
CA PRO A 485 -5.45 9.14 19.10
C PRO A 485 -4.60 10.40 19.36
N GLN A 486 -5.23 11.43 19.93
CA GLN A 486 -4.51 12.66 20.29
C GLN A 486 -3.54 12.41 21.46
N GLY A 487 -2.30 12.92 21.33
CA GLY A 487 -1.33 12.97 22.44
C GLY A 487 -0.47 11.73 22.68
N ARG A 488 -0.65 10.63 21.93
CA ARG A 488 0.10 9.36 22.14
C ARG A 488 1.09 9.01 21.02
N ARG A 489 1.83 10.00 20.52
CA ARG A 489 2.84 9.73 19.47
C ARG A 489 3.91 8.77 20.00
N GLY A 490 4.09 7.63 19.33
CA GLY A 490 5.15 6.65 19.59
C GLY A 490 4.85 5.60 20.66
N GLU A 491 3.96 5.87 21.62
CA GLU A 491 3.61 4.90 22.68
C GLU A 491 2.54 3.89 22.26
N ASP A 492 1.71 4.25 21.28
CA ASP A 492 0.54 3.45 20.89
C ASP A 492 0.91 2.03 20.45
N TRP A 493 1.96 1.85 19.66
CA TRP A 493 2.36 0.52 19.19
C TRP A 493 2.94 -0.35 20.31
N VAL A 494 3.86 0.19 21.12
CA VAL A 494 4.46 -0.54 22.25
C VAL A 494 3.38 -0.88 23.28
N HIS A 495 2.48 0.04 23.57
CA HIS A 495 1.36 -0.18 24.47
C HIS A 495 0.38 -1.24 23.90
N SER A 496 0.05 -1.16 22.61
CA SER A 496 -0.82 -2.13 21.94
C SER A 496 -0.21 -3.53 21.96
N ILE A 497 1.09 -3.69 21.69
CA ILE A 497 1.75 -5.00 21.81
C ILE A 497 1.78 -5.47 23.26
N SER A 498 2.19 -4.61 24.20
CA SER A 498 2.30 -5.00 25.61
C SER A 498 0.96 -5.48 26.17
N LYS A 499 -0.13 -4.84 25.76
CA LYS A 499 -1.49 -5.20 26.14
C LYS A 499 -1.97 -6.48 25.44
N THR A 500 -1.78 -6.59 24.13
CA THR A 500 -2.34 -7.69 23.32
C THR A 500 -1.57 -9.00 23.52
N LEU A 501 -0.24 -8.94 23.65
CA LEU A 501 0.62 -10.10 23.90
C LEU A 501 0.89 -10.34 25.40
N ASN A 502 0.31 -9.55 26.29
CA ASN A 502 0.58 -9.57 27.73
C ASN A 502 2.08 -9.53 28.07
N TRP A 503 2.88 -8.79 27.29
CA TRP A 503 4.30 -8.59 27.61
C TRP A 503 4.44 -7.90 28.96
N ASN A 504 5.45 -8.31 29.72
CA ASN A 504 5.74 -7.82 31.07
C ASN A 504 4.68 -8.13 32.15
N SER A 505 3.73 -9.03 31.89
CA SER A 505 2.78 -9.52 32.91
C SER A 505 3.41 -10.51 33.93
N ARG A 506 4.68 -10.90 33.73
CA ARG A 506 5.37 -11.85 34.61
C ARG A 506 5.68 -11.22 35.97
N GLN A 507 5.43 -11.94 37.07
CA GLN A 507 5.84 -11.51 38.41
C GLN A 507 7.34 -11.23 38.45
N LYS A 508 7.73 -10.04 38.95
CA LYS A 508 9.14 -9.68 39.13
C LYS A 508 9.81 -10.73 40.02
N GLN A 509 10.96 -11.25 39.56
CA GLN A 509 11.79 -12.11 40.40
C GLN A 509 12.15 -11.34 41.67
N LYS A 510 11.93 -11.96 42.83
CA LYS A 510 12.39 -11.40 44.11
C LYS A 510 13.90 -11.25 44.05
N SER A 511 14.41 -10.09 44.43
CA SER A 511 15.85 -9.88 44.56
C SER A 511 16.44 -10.91 45.51
N PHE A 512 17.65 -11.39 45.22
CA PHE A 512 18.42 -12.16 46.20
C PHE A 512 18.58 -11.29 47.45
N LYS A 513 18.20 -11.85 48.60
CA LYS A 513 18.36 -11.22 49.91
C LYS A 513 19.81 -11.24 50.34
#